data_AF-A0A832MIF2-F1
#
_entry.id   AF-A0A832MIF2-F1
#
_cell.length_a   1.000
_cell.length_b   1.000
_cell.length_c   1.000
_cell.angle_alpha   90.00
_cell.angle_beta   90.00
_cell.angle_gamma   90.00
#
_symmetry.space_group_name_H-M   'P 1'
#
loop_
_entity.id
_entity.type
_entity.pdbx_description
1 polymer ?
#
loop_
_entity_poly.entity_id
_entity_poly.type
_entity_poly.pdbx_seq_one_letter_code
_entity_poly.pdbx_strand_id
1 'polypeptide(L)'
;MAFSTDVRLPRALAPVFPDRCLGCGRPSQGGTLEFASRSIGWWTPVLMKAGSRVSVAVPVCAACRPRLARQRRVRFLAAAACAVGAALAAMQVVGPEAGPARRWIAAGLALLLLAPVVAWQTWFPPALELTVMSGSVTYEFADRDYAREFERLNAGRAGPAAAPERGPS
;
A
#
# COMPACT_ATOMS: atom_id res chain seq x y z
N MET A 1 -5.58 -7.41 -9.04
CA MET A 1 -6.45 -6.52 -8.24
C MET A 1 -7.23 -5.70 -9.24
N ALA A 2 -8.51 -5.99 -9.47
CA ALA A 2 -9.15 -5.62 -10.74
C ALA A 2 -9.88 -4.26 -10.76
N PHE A 3 -9.96 -3.52 -9.65
CA PHE A 3 -10.78 -2.30 -9.58
C PHE A 3 -10.21 -1.18 -8.70
N SER A 4 -8.89 -1.07 -8.53
CA SER A 4 -8.33 0.16 -7.97
C SER A 4 -8.34 1.26 -9.03
N THR A 5 -8.57 2.49 -8.59
CA THR A 5 -8.37 3.68 -9.43
C THR A 5 -7.18 4.45 -8.89
N ASP A 6 -6.20 4.66 -9.76
CA ASP A 6 -4.92 5.22 -9.37
C ASP A 6 -4.87 6.69 -9.80
N VAL A 7 -4.55 7.57 -8.85
CA VAL A 7 -4.34 9.00 -9.11
C VAL A 7 -2.91 9.35 -8.74
N ARG A 8 -2.15 9.90 -9.69
CA ARG A 8 -0.76 10.32 -9.46
C ARG A 8 -0.71 11.83 -9.25
N LEU A 9 -0.09 12.25 -8.14
CA LEU A 9 0.17 13.67 -7.87
C LEU A 9 1.68 13.92 -7.69
N PRO A 10 2.16 15.12 -8.03
CA PRO A 10 3.53 15.53 -7.71
C PRO A 10 3.77 15.46 -6.21
N ARG A 11 4.96 15.02 -5.80
CA ARG A 11 5.30 14.85 -4.39
C ARG A 11 5.23 16.14 -3.56
N ALA A 12 5.51 17.28 -4.19
CA ALA A 12 5.46 18.59 -3.56
C ALA A 12 4.02 19.11 -3.34
N LEU A 13 3.02 18.50 -3.99
CA LEU A 13 1.65 18.94 -3.91
C LEU A 13 1.00 18.41 -2.63
N ALA A 14 0.46 19.31 -1.80
CA ALA A 14 -0.40 18.94 -0.69
C ALA A 14 -1.79 18.52 -1.24
N PRO A 15 -2.17 17.23 -1.16
CA PRO A 15 -3.41 16.73 -1.75
C PRO A 15 -4.63 17.23 -0.98
N VAL A 16 -5.72 17.52 -1.68
CA VAL A 16 -7.04 17.77 -1.08
C VAL A 16 -7.92 16.55 -1.25
N PHE A 17 -8.51 16.09 -0.15
CA PHE A 17 -9.41 14.94 -0.13
C PHE A 17 -10.88 15.38 -0.18
N PRO A 18 -11.76 14.57 -0.79
CA PRO A 18 -13.21 14.76 -0.72
C PRO A 18 -13.71 14.85 0.74
N ASP A 19 -14.69 15.71 1.03
CA ASP A 19 -15.28 15.84 2.38
C ASP A 19 -16.29 14.72 2.71
N ARG A 20 -15.83 13.48 2.57
CA ARG A 20 -16.57 12.28 2.92
C ARG A 20 -15.63 11.20 3.43
N CYS A 21 -16.16 10.32 4.26
CA CYS A 21 -15.44 9.22 4.87
C CYS A 21 -14.94 8.25 3.80
N LEU A 22 -13.62 8.06 3.73
CA LEU A 22 -12.98 7.09 2.85
C LEU A 22 -13.53 5.66 3.02
N GLY A 23 -13.99 5.29 4.22
CA GLY A 23 -14.43 3.94 4.53
C GLY A 23 -15.90 3.62 4.22
N CYS A 24 -16.79 4.61 4.19
CA CYS A 24 -18.23 4.39 3.99
C CYS A 24 -18.93 5.39 3.07
N GLY A 25 -18.22 6.38 2.53
CA GLY A 25 -18.74 7.38 1.60
C GLY A 25 -19.65 8.45 2.21
N ARG A 26 -20.05 8.33 3.48
CA ARG A 26 -20.89 9.35 4.17
C ARG A 26 -20.09 10.63 4.47
N PRO A 27 -20.74 11.80 4.64
CA PRO A 27 -20.07 13.05 5.00
C PRO A 27 -19.12 12.87 6.20
N SER A 28 -17.95 13.48 6.12
CA SER A 28 -16.95 13.36 7.18
C SER A 28 -17.36 14.27 8.34
N GLN A 29 -17.46 13.74 9.56
CA GLN A 29 -17.76 14.54 10.76
C GLN A 29 -16.46 15.13 11.34
N GLY A 30 -15.56 15.63 10.48
CA GLY A 30 -14.26 16.21 10.86
C GLY A 30 -13.20 15.20 11.35
N GLY A 31 -13.50 13.89 11.38
CA GLY A 31 -12.53 12.87 11.75
C GLY A 31 -11.50 12.64 10.63
N THR A 32 -10.24 12.43 11.01
CA THR A 32 -9.15 12.09 10.07
C THR A 32 -8.38 10.85 10.51
N LEU A 33 -7.80 10.17 9.53
CA LEU A 33 -6.86 9.07 9.72
C LEU A 33 -5.59 9.33 8.93
N GLU A 34 -4.44 9.21 9.59
CA GLU A 34 -3.14 9.41 8.97
C GLU A 34 -2.74 8.17 8.15
N PHE A 35 -2.37 8.38 6.88
CA PHE A 35 -1.74 7.40 6.02
C PHE A 35 -0.30 7.84 5.79
N ALA A 36 0.66 7.00 6.19
CA ALA A 36 2.07 7.27 5.97
C ALA A 36 2.69 6.15 5.14
N SER A 37 3.51 6.54 4.18
CA SER A 37 4.31 5.64 3.35
C SER A 37 5.72 6.20 3.22
N ARG A 38 6.69 5.31 2.94
CA ARG A 38 8.08 5.68 2.68
C ARG A 38 8.36 5.38 1.21
N SER A 39 9.18 6.19 0.58
CA SER A 39 9.65 5.85 -0.76
C SER A 39 10.52 4.61 -0.70
N ILE A 40 10.07 3.54 -1.36
CA ILE A 40 10.83 2.30 -1.53
C ILE A 40 11.40 2.38 -2.95
N GLY A 41 12.67 2.76 -3.03
CA GLY A 41 13.43 2.61 -4.28
C GLY A 41 13.90 1.17 -4.43
N TRP A 42 14.21 0.76 -5.65
CA TRP A 42 14.75 -0.58 -5.91
C TRP A 42 16.10 -0.81 -5.18
N TRP A 43 16.86 0.28 -4.94
CA TRP A 43 18.08 0.28 -4.13
C TRP A 43 17.85 0.34 -2.61
N THR A 44 16.63 0.59 -2.13
CA THR A 44 16.35 0.65 -0.68
C THR A 44 16.80 -0.60 0.10
N PRO A 45 16.59 -1.84 -0.37
CA PRO A 45 17.16 -3.01 0.31
C PRO A 45 18.70 -3.04 0.31
N VAL A 46 19.35 -2.48 -0.71
CA VAL A 46 20.82 -2.46 -0.84
C VAL A 46 21.46 -1.38 0.02
N LEU A 47 20.90 -0.17 0.00
CA LEU A 47 21.49 1.00 0.68
C LEU A 47 21.04 1.14 2.13
N MET A 48 20.05 0.35 2.57
CA MET A 48 19.39 0.46 3.89
C MET A 48 18.92 1.89 4.25
N LYS A 49 18.88 2.80 3.26
CA LYS A 49 18.51 4.20 3.45
C LYS A 49 17.02 4.33 3.19
N ALA A 50 16.26 4.42 4.27
CA ALA A 50 14.84 4.73 4.19
C ALA A 50 14.67 6.11 3.55
N GLY A 51 13.94 6.17 2.44
CA GLY A 51 13.64 7.46 1.82
C GLY A 51 12.66 8.28 2.65
N SER A 52 12.41 9.51 2.21
CA SER A 52 11.58 10.47 2.96
C SER A 52 10.16 9.95 3.15
N ARG A 53 9.65 10.10 4.38
CA ARG A 53 8.29 9.73 4.76
C ARG A 53 7.32 10.76 4.20
N VAL A 54 6.27 10.29 3.52
CA VAL A 54 5.11 11.12 3.15
C VAL A 54 3.97 10.69 4.05
N SER A 55 3.30 11.67 4.66
CA SER A 55 2.13 11.44 5.49
C SER A 55 0.99 12.33 5.02
N VAL A 56 -0.20 11.76 4.91
CA VAL A 56 -1.42 12.46 4.51
C VAL A 56 -2.55 12.15 5.49
N ALA A 57 -3.29 13.17 5.89
CA ALA A 57 -4.49 13.02 6.71
C ALA A 57 -5.70 12.89 5.79
N VAL A 58 -6.45 11.79 5.93
CA VAL A 58 -7.61 11.48 5.07
C VAL A 58 -8.89 11.51 5.90
N PRO A 59 -9.99 12.11 5.41
CA PRO A 59 -11.24 12.17 6.15
C PRO A 59 -11.86 10.78 6.35
N VAL A 60 -12.19 10.47 7.61
CA VAL A 60 -12.76 9.19 8.05
C VAL A 60 -13.72 9.45 9.22
N CYS A 61 -14.93 8.91 9.17
CA CYS A 61 -15.88 9.02 10.29
C CYS A 61 -15.41 8.22 11.53
N ALA A 62 -15.88 8.61 12.71
CA ALA A 62 -15.50 7.98 13.98
C ALA A 62 -15.73 6.45 13.99
N ALA A 63 -16.80 5.97 13.35
CA ALA A 63 -17.11 4.54 13.24
C ALA A 63 -16.14 3.77 12.32
N CYS A 64 -15.70 4.38 11.22
CA CYS A 64 -14.78 3.72 10.26
C CYS A 64 -13.32 3.76 10.72
N ARG A 65 -12.92 4.74 11.53
CA ARG A 65 -11.55 4.90 12.02
C ARG A 65 -10.98 3.64 12.69
N PRO A 66 -11.63 3.03 13.70
CA PRO A 66 -11.10 1.82 14.33
C PRO A 66 -11.09 0.62 13.38
N ARG A 67 -12.08 0.52 12.48
CA ARG A 67 -12.14 -0.56 11.48
C ARG A 67 -10.95 -0.50 10.52
N LEU A 68 -10.67 0.67 9.94
CA LEU A 68 -9.55 0.86 9.02
C LEU A 68 -8.20 0.72 9.74
N ALA A 69 -8.07 1.24 10.97
CA ALA A 69 -6.86 1.07 11.76
C ALA A 69 -6.60 -0.41 12.10
N ARG A 70 -7.64 -1.16 12.48
CA ARG A 70 -7.54 -2.61 12.73
C ARG A 70 -7.18 -3.37 11.46
N GLN A 71 -7.81 -3.06 10.33
CA GLN A 71 -7.49 -3.71 9.03
C GLN A 71 -6.01 -3.54 8.68
N ARG A 72 -5.44 -2.34 8.85
CA ARG A 72 -4.01 -2.10 8.61
C ARG A 72 -3.12 -2.89 9.55
N ARG A 73 -3.43 -2.90 10.86
CA ARG A 73 -2.65 -3.66 11.86
C ARG A 73 -2.70 -5.15 11.55
N VAL A 74 -3.88 -5.69 11.25
CA VAL A 74 -4.06 -7.10 10.90
C VAL A 74 -3.30 -7.44 9.61
N ARG A 75 -3.38 -6.61 8.56
CA ARG A 75 -2.62 -6.83 7.31
C ARG A 75 -1.11 -6.83 7.57
N PHE A 76 -0.60 -5.88 8.35
CA PHE A 76 0.81 -5.80 8.70
C PHE A 76 1.26 -7.02 9.52
N LEU A 77 0.53 -7.37 10.58
CA LEU A 77 0.86 -8.51 11.44
C LEU A 77 0.79 -9.83 10.67
N ALA A 78 -0.22 -10.01 9.82
CA ALA A 78 -0.36 -11.20 8.98
C ALA A 78 0.80 -11.33 7.99
N ALA A 79 1.15 -10.23 7.29
CA ALA A 79 2.29 -10.23 6.39
C ALA A 79 3.62 -10.52 7.12
N ALA A 80 3.82 -9.91 8.29
CA ALA A 80 5.00 -10.16 9.12
C ALA A 80 5.07 -11.61 9.61
N ALA A 81 3.95 -12.17 10.08
CA ALA A 81 3.87 -13.56 10.52
C ALA A 81 4.20 -14.54 9.38
N CYS A 82 3.66 -14.31 8.18
CA CYS A 82 4.00 -15.14 7.02
C CYS A 82 5.48 -15.00 6.62
N ALA A 83 6.03 -13.79 6.64
CA ALA A 83 7.45 -13.58 6.33
C ALA A 83 8.36 -14.30 7.32
N VAL A 84 8.07 -14.23 8.62
CA VAL A 84 8.80 -14.96 9.68
C VAL A 84 8.63 -16.46 9.50
N GLY A 85 7.41 -16.95 9.26
CA GLY A 85 7.14 -18.37 9.03
C GLY A 85 7.90 -18.92 7.81
N ALA A 86 7.92 -18.16 6.70
CA ALA A 86 8.68 -18.52 5.51
C ALA A 86 10.20 -18.53 5.77
N ALA A 87 10.72 -17.54 6.52
CA ALA A 87 12.14 -17.49 6.89
C ALA A 87 12.54 -18.67 7.78
N LEU A 88 11.74 -19.01 8.79
CA LEU A 88 11.98 -20.16 9.67
C LEU A 88 11.93 -21.48 8.88
N ALA A 89 10.93 -21.64 8.00
CA ALA A 89 10.84 -22.81 7.12
C ALA A 89 12.06 -22.91 6.20
N ALA A 90 12.51 -21.79 5.63
CA ALA A 90 13.72 -21.76 4.81
C ALA A 90 14.96 -22.14 5.63
N MET A 91 15.13 -21.66 6.86
CA MET A 91 16.28 -22.01 7.71
C MET A 91 16.35 -23.50 8.04
N GLN A 92 15.21 -24.16 8.25
CA GLN A 92 15.17 -25.61 8.54
C GLN A 92 15.49 -26.47 7.31
N VAL A 93 15.30 -25.91 6.11
CA VAL A 93 15.35 -26.67 4.86
C VAL A 93 16.57 -26.32 4.03
N VAL A 94 17.14 -25.12 4.16
CA VAL A 94 18.34 -24.65 3.46
C VAL A 94 19.56 -24.93 4.33
N GLY A 95 19.83 -26.21 4.59
CA GLY A 95 21.17 -26.65 4.98
C GLY A 95 22.05 -26.82 3.73
N PRO A 96 23.39 -26.73 3.85
CA PRO A 96 24.30 -26.95 2.72
C PRO A 96 24.10 -28.33 2.05
N GLU A 97 23.64 -29.31 2.82
CA GLU A 97 23.35 -30.70 2.40
C GLU A 97 21.93 -30.88 1.80
N ALA A 98 21.13 -29.83 1.69
CA ALA A 98 19.73 -29.98 1.29
C ALA A 98 19.56 -30.19 -0.22
N GLY A 99 19.14 -31.41 -0.58
CA GLY A 99 18.78 -31.77 -1.96
C GLY A 99 17.65 -30.92 -2.55
N PRO A 100 17.51 -30.88 -3.89
CA PRO A 100 16.57 -30.00 -4.60
C PRO A 100 15.10 -30.22 -4.22
N ALA A 101 14.70 -31.46 -3.91
CA ALA A 101 13.33 -31.78 -3.49
C ALA A 101 12.93 -31.04 -2.20
N ARG A 102 13.85 -30.95 -1.22
CA ARG A 102 13.61 -30.22 0.03
C ARG A 102 13.32 -28.75 -0.22
N ARG A 103 14.08 -28.11 -1.13
CA ARG A 103 13.86 -26.70 -1.51
C ARG A 103 12.46 -26.46 -2.08
N TRP A 104 11.98 -27.36 -2.94
CA TRP A 104 10.61 -27.29 -3.47
C TRP A 104 9.54 -27.46 -2.39
N ILE A 105 9.76 -28.35 -1.42
CA ILE A 105 8.84 -28.52 -0.27
C ILE A 105 8.80 -27.24 0.56
N ALA A 106 9.95 -26.61 0.86
CA ALA A 106 9.98 -25.33 1.57
C ALA A 106 9.24 -24.23 0.81
N ALA A 107 9.47 -24.12 -0.51
CA ALA A 107 8.77 -23.14 -1.33
C ALA A 107 7.25 -23.37 -1.33
N GLY A 108 6.81 -24.62 -1.45
CA GLY A 108 5.40 -25.00 -1.38
C GLY A 108 4.77 -24.66 -0.03
N LEU A 109 5.47 -24.95 1.08
CA LEU A 109 5.00 -24.62 2.42
C LEU A 109 4.93 -23.10 2.64
N ALA A 110 5.92 -22.35 2.18
CA ALA A 110 5.90 -20.89 2.25
C ALA A 110 4.71 -20.31 1.46
N LEU A 111 4.44 -20.83 0.25
CA LEU A 111 3.29 -20.42 -0.55
C LEU A 111 1.96 -20.76 0.14
N LEU A 112 1.86 -21.96 0.72
CA LEU A 112 0.68 -22.40 1.47
C LEU A 112 0.41 -21.49 2.69
N LEU A 113 1.45 -21.08 3.40
CA LEU A 113 1.35 -20.13 4.52
C LEU A 113 0.96 -18.71 4.09
N LEU A 114 1.37 -18.30 2.88
CA LEU A 114 1.02 -16.99 2.32
C LEU A 114 -0.40 -16.95 1.73
N ALA A 115 -0.93 -18.10 1.28
CA ALA A 115 -2.20 -18.17 0.55
C ALA A 115 -3.40 -17.55 1.32
N PRO A 116 -3.61 -17.81 2.62
CA PRO A 116 -4.70 -17.18 3.37
C PRO A 116 -4.59 -15.66 3.43
N VAL A 117 -3.38 -15.12 3.52
CA VAL A 117 -3.14 -13.67 3.57
C VAL A 117 -3.42 -13.04 2.20
N VAL A 118 -2.99 -13.68 1.12
CA VAL A 118 -3.27 -13.23 -0.24
C VAL A 118 -4.78 -13.27 -0.51
N ALA A 119 -5.46 -14.37 -0.16
CA ALA A 119 -6.91 -14.49 -0.30
C ALA A 119 -7.65 -13.41 0.50
N TRP A 120 -7.27 -13.19 1.76
CA TRP A 120 -7.83 -12.13 2.59
C TRP A 120 -7.65 -10.74 1.95
N GLN A 121 -6.45 -10.43 1.43
CA GLN A 121 -6.19 -9.16 0.76
C GLN A 121 -7.00 -8.98 -0.51
N THR A 122 -7.33 -10.07 -1.22
CA THR A 122 -8.17 -10.00 -2.42
C THR A 122 -9.63 -9.69 -2.11
N TRP A 123 -10.18 -10.22 -1.01
CA TRP A 123 -11.56 -9.94 -0.58
C TRP A 123 -11.72 -8.65 0.21
N PHE A 124 -10.67 -8.22 0.90
CA PHE A 124 -10.68 -7.03 1.75
C PHE A 124 -9.56 -6.06 1.34
N PRO A 125 -9.65 -5.46 0.14
CA PRO A 125 -8.67 -4.49 -0.32
C PRO A 125 -8.60 -3.29 0.64
N PRO A 126 -7.43 -2.65 0.77
CA PRO A 126 -7.31 -1.42 1.53
C PRO A 126 -8.15 -0.32 0.88
N ALA A 127 -8.76 0.55 1.69
CA ALA A 127 -9.54 1.66 1.14
C ALA A 127 -8.67 2.69 0.39
N LEU A 128 -7.41 2.84 0.82
CA LEU A 128 -6.39 3.68 0.21
C LEU A 128 -5.01 3.03 0.40
N GLU A 129 -4.25 2.95 -0.68
CA GLU A 129 -2.82 2.58 -0.68
C GLU A 129 -1.99 3.75 -1.24
N LEU A 130 -0.79 3.96 -0.67
CA LEU A 130 0.10 5.07 -1.02
C LEU A 130 1.45 4.53 -1.48
N THR A 131 1.76 4.78 -2.74
CA THR A 131 3.05 4.41 -3.35
C THR A 131 3.85 5.67 -3.60
N VAL A 132 4.93 5.87 -2.83
CA VAL A 132 5.79 7.06 -2.93
C VAL A 132 6.96 6.75 -3.85
N MET A 133 7.06 7.49 -4.95
CA MET A 133 8.21 7.47 -5.86
C MET A 133 9.05 8.74 -5.64
N SER A 134 10.18 8.87 -6.35
CA SER A 134 11.10 10.00 -6.19
C SER A 134 10.43 11.36 -6.41
N GLY A 135 9.61 11.49 -7.47
CA GLY A 135 8.94 12.75 -7.85
C GLY A 135 7.42 12.77 -7.69
N SER A 136 6.78 11.63 -7.46
CA SER A 136 5.32 11.51 -7.43
C SER A 136 4.84 10.62 -6.30
N VAL A 137 3.59 10.83 -5.87
CA VAL A 137 2.86 9.93 -4.99
C VAL A 137 1.69 9.38 -5.79
N THR A 138 1.61 8.05 -5.90
CA THR A 138 0.45 7.35 -6.46
C THR A 138 -0.50 7.03 -5.31
N TYR A 139 -1.75 7.45 -5.46
CA TYR A 139 -2.85 7.18 -4.54
C TYR A 139 -3.76 6.15 -5.20
N GLU A 140 -3.88 4.97 -4.60
CA GLU A 140 -4.71 3.88 -5.13
C GLU A 140 -5.95 3.76 -4.25
N PHE A 141 -7.12 4.05 -4.81
CA PHE A 141 -8.39 4.01 -4.09
C PHE A 141 -9.20 2.77 -4.46
N ALA A 142 -9.83 2.15 -3.47
CA ALA A 142 -10.78 1.06 -3.71
C ALA A 142 -12.13 1.55 -4.25
N ASP A 143 -12.52 2.78 -3.91
CA ASP A 143 -13.75 3.43 -4.39
C ASP A 143 -13.44 4.34 -5.58
N ARG A 144 -14.00 3.99 -6.74
CA ARG A 144 -13.78 4.71 -8.01
C ARG A 144 -14.36 6.13 -7.99
N ASP A 145 -15.50 6.34 -7.35
CA ASP A 145 -16.13 7.66 -7.28
C ASP A 145 -15.39 8.56 -6.31
N TYR A 146 -14.79 8.01 -5.25
CA TYR A 146 -13.88 8.73 -4.38
C TYR A 146 -12.62 9.17 -5.13
N ALA A 147 -12.03 8.28 -5.93
CA ALA A 147 -10.86 8.58 -6.73
C ALA A 147 -11.11 9.71 -7.75
N ARG A 148 -12.26 9.67 -8.45
CA ARG A 148 -12.64 10.71 -9.43
C ARG A 148 -12.84 12.07 -8.79
N GLU A 149 -13.47 12.11 -7.61
CA GLU A 149 -13.64 13.38 -6.89
C GLU A 149 -12.29 13.90 -6.38
N PHE A 150 -11.44 13.02 -5.86
CA PHE A 150 -10.08 13.36 -5.47
C PHE A 150 -9.28 13.91 -6.65
N GLU A 151 -9.32 13.28 -7.82
CA GLU A 151 -8.67 13.75 -9.04
C GLU A 151 -9.18 15.14 -9.43
N ARG A 152 -10.51 15.33 -9.48
CA ARG A 152 -11.13 16.62 -9.81
C ARG A 152 -10.70 17.74 -8.86
N LEU A 153 -10.60 17.47 -7.55
CA LEU A 153 -10.16 18.44 -6.55
C LEU A 153 -8.68 18.86 -6.71
N ASN A 154 -7.87 18.03 -7.38
CA ASN A 154 -6.43 18.26 -7.53
C ASN A 154 -6.00 18.58 -8.97
N ALA A 155 -6.87 18.43 -9.98
CA ALA A 155 -6.57 18.60 -11.41
C ALA A 155 -6.02 19.99 -11.80
N GLY A 156 -6.40 21.06 -11.08
CA GLY A 156 -5.88 22.42 -11.30
C GLY A 156 -4.70 22.81 -10.39
N ARG A 157 -4.33 21.95 -9.43
CA ARG A 157 -3.29 22.23 -8.43
C ARG A 157 -1.98 21.53 -8.77
N ALA A 158 -2.06 20.44 -9.52
CA ALA A 158 -0.93 19.93 -10.26
C ALA A 158 -0.59 20.97 -11.34
N GLY A 159 0.18 22.01 -10.97
CA GLY A 159 0.82 22.90 -11.94
C GLY A 159 1.53 22.07 -13.02
N PRO A 160 1.76 22.63 -14.23
CA PRO A 160 2.09 21.89 -15.45
C PRO A 160 3.03 20.75 -15.11
N ALA A 161 2.44 19.56 -14.97
CA ALA A 161 3.16 18.42 -14.43
C ALA A 161 4.36 18.24 -15.34
N ALA A 162 5.57 18.23 -14.76
CA ALA A 162 6.79 17.90 -15.48
C ALA A 162 6.42 16.71 -16.38
N ALA A 163 6.40 16.96 -17.69
CA ALA A 163 5.88 16.02 -18.66
C ALA A 163 6.48 14.65 -18.34
N PRO A 164 5.68 13.56 -18.35
CA PRO A 164 6.15 12.26 -17.89
C PRO A 164 7.51 12.00 -18.54
N GLU A 165 8.57 11.96 -17.71
CA GLU A 165 9.91 11.65 -18.20
C GLU A 165 9.77 10.31 -18.91
N ARG A 166 9.86 10.33 -20.24
CA ARG A 166 9.88 9.11 -21.04
C ARG A 166 11.11 8.36 -20.56
N GLY A 167 10.88 7.29 -19.79
CA GLY A 167 11.95 6.45 -19.28
C GLY A 167 12.83 5.96 -20.44
N PRO A 168 14.13 5.69 -20.17
CA PRO A 168 15.03 5.18 -21.20
C PRO A 168 14.46 3.89 -21.78
N SER A 169 14.36 3.87 -23.11
CA SER A 169 13.90 2.74 -23.93
C SER A 169 14.93 1.61 -23.92
#